data_AF-A0A4D7K8N4-F1
#
_entry.id   AF-A0A4D7K8N4-F1
#
_cell.length_a   1.000
_cell.length_b   1.000
_cell.length_c   1.000
_cell.angle_alpha   90.00
_cell.angle_beta   90.00
_cell.angle_gamma   90.00
#
_symmetry.space_group_name_H-M   'P 1'
#
loop_
_entity.id
_entity.type
_entity.pdbx_description
1 polymer ?
#
loop_
_entity_poly.entity_id
_entity_poly.type
_entity_poly.pdbx_seq_one_letter_code
_entity_poly.pdbx_strand_id
1 'polypeptide(L)'
;MIKKLYFIACLSISALSCENKSENFKVDFLTDNIPEGTPIEFQTYNIPNDFIIHKGIFSPSLDEYYYTISDRQFEQFDVYVQRKQNGQWSEPEKAFFNSEYSEHGMSFAPNGNTLYFSSTRPTKVKGIPETWHIWRSSKVNGKWSTPEFINIPNLANKLVSHPTISNSGTMYFHASNLDYSDMDIYLSKNTDGVFEPAQKASIIADTPSGKCTPYVSPSEDYLIFASIGEDLDLMITFKDGSGKWTNTKKLNENINTKGQGNPYVTPDDKFLFFTVIDDRDDSWKIKWVNIESELENN
;
A
#
# COMPACT_ATOMS: atom_id res chain seq x y z
N MET A 1 66.05 -35.24 -29.04
CA MET A 1 64.74 -34.60 -29.27
C MET A 1 63.99 -34.52 -27.94
N ILE A 2 64.03 -33.37 -27.27
CA ILE A 2 63.26 -33.11 -26.03
C ILE A 2 62.36 -31.92 -26.35
N LYS A 3 61.05 -32.15 -26.43
CA LYS A 3 60.05 -31.09 -26.64
C LYS A 3 59.78 -30.40 -25.29
N LYS A 4 60.10 -29.11 -25.21
CA LYS A 4 59.68 -28.24 -24.09
C LYS A 4 58.21 -27.87 -24.28
N LEU A 5 57.42 -28.12 -23.24
CA LEU A 5 56.02 -27.74 -23.12
C LEU A 5 55.98 -26.32 -22.51
N TYR A 6 55.37 -25.35 -23.19
CA TYR A 6 55.10 -24.02 -22.63
C TYR A 6 53.64 -23.96 -22.20
N PHE A 7 53.43 -23.80 -20.90
CA PHE A 7 52.12 -23.53 -20.30
C PHE A 7 51.82 -22.04 -20.45
N ILE A 8 50.77 -21.67 -21.17
CA ILE A 8 50.23 -20.32 -21.19
C ILE A 8 49.12 -20.27 -20.15
N ALA A 9 49.35 -19.55 -19.06
CA ALA A 9 48.33 -19.23 -18.08
C ALA A 9 47.52 -18.01 -18.58
N CYS A 10 46.29 -18.24 -19.02
CA CYS A 10 45.32 -17.16 -19.25
C CYS A 10 44.76 -16.71 -17.89
N LEU A 11 45.18 -15.55 -17.40
CA LEU A 11 44.46 -14.83 -16.35
C LEU A 11 43.20 -14.22 -16.96
N SER A 12 42.04 -14.82 -16.70
CA SER A 12 40.74 -14.17 -16.90
C SER A 12 40.49 -13.22 -15.74
N ILE A 13 40.65 -11.92 -15.97
CA ILE A 13 40.18 -10.88 -15.05
C ILE A 13 38.67 -10.79 -15.23
N SER A 14 37.92 -11.45 -14.35
CA SER A 14 36.48 -11.22 -14.22
C SER A 14 36.29 -9.87 -13.51
N ALA A 15 35.98 -8.83 -14.28
CA ALA A 15 35.47 -7.58 -13.72
C ALA A 15 34.07 -7.84 -13.16
N LEU A 16 33.98 -8.03 -11.84
CA LEU A 16 32.71 -7.90 -11.12
C LEU A 16 32.30 -6.42 -11.22
N SER A 17 31.36 -6.15 -12.12
CA SER A 17 30.63 -4.90 -12.17
C SER A 17 29.80 -4.80 -10.89
N CYS A 18 30.31 -4.08 -9.88
CA CYS A 18 29.45 -3.52 -8.85
C CYS A 18 28.61 -2.43 -9.52
N GLU A 19 27.44 -2.78 -10.04
CA GLU A 19 26.39 -1.78 -10.29
C GLU A 19 26.10 -1.11 -8.94
N ASN A 20 26.28 0.21 -8.89
CA ASN A 20 26.10 0.98 -7.67
C ASN A 20 24.63 0.89 -7.23
N LYS A 21 24.36 0.28 -6.08
CA LYS A 21 23.02 0.19 -5.49
C LYS A 21 22.30 1.55 -5.44
N SER A 22 23.02 2.65 -5.29
CA SER A 22 22.43 4.00 -5.27
C SER A 22 21.90 4.47 -6.64
N GLU A 23 22.44 3.98 -7.77
CA GLU A 23 21.91 4.29 -9.10
C GLU A 23 20.57 3.60 -9.35
N ASN A 24 20.39 2.36 -8.86
CA ASN A 24 19.12 1.62 -9.00
C ASN A 24 17.98 2.29 -8.22
N PHE A 25 18.20 2.76 -6.99
CA PHE A 25 17.15 3.44 -6.22
C PHE A 25 16.77 4.81 -6.78
N LYS A 26 17.74 5.58 -7.31
CA LYS A 26 17.45 6.82 -8.04
C LYS A 26 16.63 6.54 -9.29
N VAL A 27 16.85 5.41 -9.96
CA VAL A 27 16.03 4.99 -11.08
C VAL A 27 14.63 4.58 -10.59
N ASP A 28 14.51 3.81 -9.52
CA ASP A 28 13.23 3.23 -9.06
C ASP A 28 12.28 4.25 -8.41
N PHE A 29 12.79 5.17 -7.60
CA PHE A 29 11.97 6.14 -6.87
C PHE A 29 12.20 7.60 -7.32
N LEU A 30 13.13 7.85 -8.26
CA LEU A 30 13.42 9.17 -8.85
C LEU A 30 13.63 10.29 -7.83
N THR A 31 14.34 9.95 -6.77
CA THR A 31 14.80 10.87 -5.72
C THR A 31 16.27 10.60 -5.44
N ASP A 32 17.02 11.69 -5.28
CA ASP A 32 18.42 11.66 -4.86
C ASP A 32 18.56 11.37 -3.36
N ASN A 33 17.47 11.49 -2.62
CA ASN A 33 17.42 11.32 -1.17
C ASN A 33 16.64 10.06 -0.88
N ILE A 34 17.34 9.00 -0.47
CA ILE A 34 16.74 7.77 0.03
C ILE A 34 16.74 7.87 1.54
N PRO A 35 15.59 7.71 2.21
CA PRO A 35 15.56 7.75 3.67
C PRO A 35 16.23 6.51 4.24
N GLU A 36 17.07 6.71 5.24
CA GLU A 36 17.52 5.65 6.14
C GLU A 36 16.50 5.55 7.29
N GLY A 37 16.84 5.98 8.51
CA GLY A 37 15.98 5.84 9.69
C GLY A 37 15.00 7.00 9.96
N THR A 38 15.13 8.13 9.24
CA THR A 38 14.24 9.29 9.41
C THR A 38 13.36 9.44 8.19
N PRO A 39 12.01 9.46 8.35
CA PRO A 39 11.12 9.66 7.22
C PRO A 39 11.31 11.03 6.57
N ILE A 40 11.41 11.04 5.24
CA ILE A 40 11.43 12.26 4.43
C ILE A 40 10.16 12.36 3.61
N GLU A 41 9.83 13.57 3.14
CA GLU A 41 8.69 13.77 2.24
C GLU A 41 8.93 13.06 0.90
N PHE A 42 7.92 12.32 0.44
CA PHE A 42 7.89 11.73 -0.88
C PHE A 42 7.01 12.60 -1.78
N GLN A 43 7.64 13.41 -2.62
CA GLN A 43 6.95 14.36 -3.48
C GLN A 43 7.23 14.06 -4.95
N THR A 44 6.23 13.52 -5.65
CA THR A 44 6.32 13.25 -7.10
C THR A 44 5.76 14.38 -7.95
N TYR A 45 4.95 15.26 -7.35
CA TYR A 45 4.29 16.38 -8.01
C TYR A 45 3.85 17.46 -6.98
N ASN A 46 3.65 18.70 -7.44
CA ASN A 46 3.11 19.78 -6.61
C ASN A 46 1.58 19.70 -6.55
N ILE A 47 1.06 19.19 -5.44
CA ILE A 47 -0.39 19.19 -5.19
C ILE A 47 -0.85 20.63 -4.96
N PRO A 48 -1.88 21.15 -5.67
CA PRO A 48 -2.37 22.50 -5.43
C PRO A 48 -2.92 22.65 -4.00
N ASN A 49 -2.79 23.84 -3.42
CA ASN A 49 -3.11 24.09 -2.01
C ASN A 49 -4.56 23.80 -1.61
N ASP A 50 -5.49 23.77 -2.56
CA ASP A 50 -6.91 23.48 -2.33
C ASP A 50 -7.21 21.98 -2.25
N PHE A 51 -6.18 21.13 -2.41
CA PHE A 51 -6.29 19.68 -2.36
C PHE A 51 -5.48 19.08 -1.20
N ILE A 52 -5.88 17.88 -0.80
CA ILE A 52 -5.27 17.05 0.23
C ILE A 52 -4.82 15.74 -0.40
N ILE A 53 -3.58 15.31 -0.14
CA ILE A 53 -3.07 13.99 -0.56
C ILE A 53 -3.29 12.96 0.56
N HIS A 54 -3.74 11.76 0.20
CA HIS A 54 -4.20 10.78 1.20
C HIS A 54 -3.40 9.49 1.26
N LYS A 55 -3.20 8.82 0.12
CA LYS A 55 -2.51 7.52 0.03
C LYS A 55 -1.80 7.44 -1.30
N GLY A 56 -0.59 6.88 -1.30
CA GLY A 56 0.14 6.55 -2.52
C GLY A 56 0.69 5.13 -2.48
N ILE A 57 0.71 4.47 -3.63
CA ILE A 57 1.24 3.12 -3.82
C ILE A 57 1.97 3.02 -5.16
N PHE A 58 2.92 2.08 -5.26
CA PHE A 58 3.50 1.71 -6.54
C PHE A 58 2.79 0.48 -7.13
N SER A 59 2.85 0.34 -8.45
CA SER A 59 2.67 -0.98 -9.09
C SER A 59 3.74 -1.96 -8.56
N PRO A 60 3.49 -3.28 -8.58
CA PRO A 60 4.49 -4.26 -8.18
C PRO A 60 5.79 -4.20 -8.99
N SER A 61 5.73 -3.68 -10.22
CA SER A 61 6.88 -3.44 -11.11
C SER A 61 7.60 -2.11 -10.84
N LEU A 62 7.13 -1.28 -9.91
CA LEU A 62 7.69 0.04 -9.56
C LEU A 62 7.77 1.01 -10.75
N ASP A 63 6.94 0.81 -11.77
CA ASP A 63 6.88 1.63 -13.00
C ASP A 63 5.64 2.52 -13.10
N GLU A 64 4.68 2.36 -12.18
CA GLU A 64 3.51 3.22 -12.03
C GLU A 64 3.40 3.64 -10.56
N TYR A 65 3.15 4.92 -10.30
CA TYR A 65 2.85 5.43 -8.97
C TYR A 65 1.44 6.01 -8.97
N TYR A 66 0.59 5.48 -8.09
CA TYR A 66 -0.80 5.90 -7.92
C TYR A 66 -0.95 6.64 -6.62
N TYR A 67 -1.71 7.75 -6.61
CA TYR A 67 -2.01 8.48 -5.39
C TYR A 67 -3.42 9.07 -5.39
N THR A 68 -4.05 9.13 -4.21
CA THR A 68 -5.36 9.75 -4.04
C THR A 68 -5.23 11.20 -3.59
N ILE A 69 -6.01 12.08 -4.21
CA ILE A 69 -6.25 13.43 -3.71
C ILE A 69 -7.74 13.69 -3.51
N SER A 70 -8.08 14.61 -2.61
CA SER A 70 -9.42 15.19 -2.50
C SER A 70 -9.36 16.70 -2.43
N ASP A 71 -10.49 17.37 -2.66
CA ASP A 71 -10.67 18.74 -2.18
C ASP A 71 -10.64 18.77 -0.64
N ARG A 72 -10.47 19.97 -0.05
CA ARG A 72 -10.41 20.17 1.40
C ARG A 72 -11.72 19.88 2.14
N GLN A 73 -12.85 19.84 1.45
CA GLN A 73 -14.15 19.49 2.01
C GLN A 73 -14.42 17.98 1.93
N PHE A 74 -13.52 17.21 1.33
CA PHE A 74 -13.64 15.77 1.09
C PHE A 74 -14.89 15.42 0.25
N GLU A 75 -15.31 16.31 -0.64
CA GLU A 75 -16.49 16.09 -1.51
C GLU A 75 -16.19 15.04 -2.60
N GLN A 76 -14.98 15.06 -3.16
CA GLN A 76 -14.56 14.15 -4.22
C GLN A 76 -13.15 13.62 -3.97
N PHE A 77 -12.98 12.30 -4.09
CA PHE A 77 -11.67 11.65 -4.09
C PHE A 77 -11.35 11.14 -5.48
N ASP A 78 -10.24 11.60 -6.05
CA ASP A 78 -9.74 11.20 -7.36
C ASP A 78 -8.38 10.50 -7.22
N VAL A 79 -8.15 9.45 -7.99
CA VAL A 79 -6.84 8.81 -8.07
C VAL A 79 -6.07 9.30 -9.29
N TYR A 80 -4.83 9.69 -9.11
CA TYR A 80 -3.90 10.03 -10.19
C TYR A 80 -2.84 8.96 -10.32
N VAL A 81 -2.30 8.82 -11.53
CA VAL A 81 -1.18 7.94 -11.85
C VAL A 81 -0.10 8.69 -12.60
N GLN A 82 1.15 8.45 -12.21
CA GLN A 82 2.33 8.79 -12.99
C GLN A 82 2.97 7.50 -13.47
N ARG A 83 3.55 7.51 -14.67
CA ARG A 83 4.23 6.33 -15.25
C ARG A 83 5.67 6.62 -15.59
N LYS A 84 6.54 5.67 -15.27
CA LYS A 84 7.96 5.72 -15.59
C LYS A 84 8.17 5.27 -17.03
N GLN A 85 8.63 6.19 -17.87
CA GLN A 85 8.97 5.94 -19.27
C GLN A 85 10.35 6.50 -19.55
N ASN A 86 11.24 5.68 -20.10
CA ASN A 86 12.63 6.08 -20.43
C ASN A 86 13.39 6.72 -19.26
N GLY A 87 13.16 6.23 -18.03
CA GLY A 87 13.82 6.76 -16.82
C GLY A 87 13.25 8.08 -16.30
N GLN A 88 12.09 8.52 -16.76
CA GLN A 88 11.39 9.72 -16.28
C GLN A 88 9.93 9.41 -15.93
N TRP A 89 9.40 10.03 -14.87
CA TRP A 89 7.97 9.99 -14.58
C TRP A 89 7.21 10.93 -15.51
N SER A 90 6.06 10.49 -16.00
CA SER A 90 5.12 11.34 -16.72
C SER A 90 4.50 12.40 -15.81
N GLU A 91 3.89 13.41 -16.42
CA GLU A 91 2.87 14.22 -15.76
C GLU A 91 1.75 13.33 -15.20
N PRO A 92 1.12 13.73 -14.09
CA PRO A 92 0.03 12.95 -13.51
C PRO A 92 -1.22 13.00 -14.38
N GLU A 93 -1.87 11.86 -14.56
CA GLU A 93 -3.17 11.75 -15.21
C GLU A 93 -4.16 11.03 -14.30
N LYS A 94 -5.47 11.23 -14.53
CA LYS A 94 -6.50 10.47 -13.82
C LYS A 94 -6.33 8.98 -14.08
N ALA A 95 -6.39 8.18 -13.02
CA ALA A 95 -6.37 6.73 -13.13
C ALA A 95 -7.59 6.21 -13.92
N PHE A 96 -7.39 5.11 -14.65
CA PHE A 96 -8.38 4.55 -15.59
C PHE A 96 -9.72 4.16 -14.94
N PHE A 97 -9.77 3.98 -13.62
CA PHE A 97 -10.94 3.53 -12.88
C PHE A 97 -11.73 4.67 -12.21
N ASN A 98 -11.22 5.91 -12.25
CA ASN A 98 -11.95 7.08 -11.77
C ASN A 98 -13.33 7.16 -12.41
N SER A 99 -14.27 7.73 -11.65
CA SER A 99 -15.65 7.91 -12.08
C SER A 99 -16.20 9.25 -11.56
N GLU A 100 -17.51 9.45 -11.65
CA GLU A 100 -18.18 10.57 -10.98
C GLU A 100 -18.32 10.37 -9.46
N TYR A 101 -17.86 9.22 -8.95
CA TYR A 101 -17.88 8.85 -7.54
C TYR A 101 -16.47 8.92 -6.96
N SER A 102 -16.38 8.89 -5.63
CA SER A 102 -15.12 8.97 -4.89
C SER A 102 -14.38 7.64 -4.92
N GLU A 103 -13.07 7.69 -5.16
CA GLU A 103 -12.18 6.54 -5.26
C GLU A 103 -10.99 6.67 -4.28
N HIS A 104 -10.72 5.64 -3.47
CA HIS A 104 -9.64 5.69 -2.46
C HIS A 104 -9.12 4.29 -2.06
N GLY A 105 -8.19 4.22 -1.10
CA GLY A 105 -7.73 2.98 -0.47
C GLY A 105 -7.18 1.91 -1.40
N MET A 106 -6.53 2.27 -2.51
CA MET A 106 -6.09 1.29 -3.52
C MET A 106 -4.98 0.37 -3.02
N SER A 107 -4.94 -0.84 -3.60
CA SER A 107 -3.88 -1.83 -3.43
C SER A 107 -3.82 -2.77 -4.64
N PHE A 108 -2.60 -3.06 -5.12
CA PHE A 108 -2.38 -4.10 -6.11
C PHE A 108 -2.40 -5.49 -5.46
N ALA A 109 -2.96 -6.46 -6.16
CA ALA A 109 -2.60 -7.85 -5.92
C ALA A 109 -1.08 -8.03 -6.14
N PRO A 110 -0.41 -8.92 -5.39
CA PRO A 110 1.02 -9.17 -5.57
C PRO A 110 1.42 -9.57 -6.99
N ASN A 111 0.51 -10.19 -7.74
CA ASN A 111 0.72 -10.57 -9.14
C ASN A 111 0.69 -9.39 -10.15
N GLY A 112 0.33 -8.17 -9.71
CA GLY A 112 0.24 -6.96 -10.56
C GLY A 112 -0.90 -6.94 -11.57
N ASN A 113 -1.73 -7.99 -11.62
CA ASN A 113 -2.80 -8.16 -12.61
C ASN A 113 -4.19 -7.85 -12.06
N THR A 114 -4.32 -7.51 -10.77
CA THR A 114 -5.58 -7.03 -10.19
C THR A 114 -5.31 -5.80 -9.34
N LEU A 115 -6.10 -4.76 -9.52
CA LEU A 115 -6.11 -3.58 -8.67
C LEU A 115 -7.41 -3.59 -7.87
N TYR A 116 -7.28 -3.53 -6.55
CA TYR A 116 -8.39 -3.36 -5.61
C TYR A 116 -8.43 -1.92 -5.14
N PHE A 117 -9.62 -1.38 -4.93
CA PHE A 117 -9.81 -0.02 -4.43
C PHE A 117 -11.16 0.12 -3.76
N SER A 118 -11.33 1.20 -3.01
CA SER A 118 -12.57 1.56 -2.33
C SER A 118 -13.29 2.60 -3.16
N SER A 119 -14.60 2.47 -3.30
CA SER A 119 -15.39 3.38 -4.12
C SER A 119 -16.80 3.60 -3.59
N THR A 120 -17.34 4.80 -3.83
CA THR A 120 -18.74 5.15 -3.51
C THR A 120 -19.72 4.94 -4.67
N ARG A 121 -19.27 4.36 -5.80
CA ARG A 121 -20.20 3.97 -6.90
C ARG A 121 -21.31 3.03 -6.40
N PRO A 122 -22.53 3.17 -6.95
CA PRO A 122 -23.61 2.23 -6.69
C PRO A 122 -23.24 0.81 -7.11
N THR A 123 -23.42 -0.15 -6.20
CA THR A 123 -23.13 -1.57 -6.42
C THR A 123 -24.09 -2.24 -7.40
N LYS A 124 -25.24 -1.59 -7.70
CA LYS A 124 -26.40 -2.13 -8.44
C LYS A 124 -27.05 -3.35 -7.78
N VAL A 125 -26.62 -3.73 -6.57
CA VAL A 125 -27.22 -4.81 -5.77
C VAL A 125 -28.26 -4.21 -4.85
N LYS A 126 -29.50 -4.72 -4.92
CA LYS A 126 -30.61 -4.22 -4.10
C LYS A 126 -30.32 -4.39 -2.61
N GLY A 127 -30.50 -3.31 -1.85
CA GLY A 127 -30.38 -3.31 -0.39
C GLY A 127 -28.97 -3.04 0.14
N ILE A 128 -27.98 -2.85 -0.73
CA ILE A 128 -26.65 -2.38 -0.34
C ILE A 128 -26.65 -0.84 -0.40
N PRO A 129 -26.37 -0.12 0.70
CA PRO A 129 -26.27 1.34 0.71
C PRO A 129 -25.17 1.87 -0.22
N GLU A 130 -25.36 3.08 -0.76
CA GLU A 130 -24.37 3.78 -1.58
C GLU A 130 -23.31 4.44 -0.70
N THR A 131 -22.38 3.62 -0.24
CA THR A 131 -21.28 4.02 0.66
C THR A 131 -19.95 3.49 0.13
N TRP A 132 -18.87 3.56 0.93
CA TRP A 132 -17.60 2.91 0.59
C TRP A 132 -17.77 1.38 0.52
N HIS A 133 -17.44 0.84 -0.66
CA HIS A 133 -17.37 -0.58 -0.94
C HIS A 133 -16.05 -0.91 -1.65
N ILE A 134 -15.66 -2.18 -1.63
CA ILE A 134 -14.48 -2.65 -2.35
C ILE A 134 -14.85 -3.01 -3.79
N TRP A 135 -14.03 -2.55 -4.72
CA TRP A 135 -14.11 -2.81 -6.15
C TRP A 135 -12.78 -3.38 -6.65
N ARG A 136 -12.81 -4.09 -7.78
CA ARG A 136 -11.59 -4.52 -8.48
C ARG A 136 -11.65 -4.24 -9.97
N SER A 137 -10.48 -4.09 -10.57
CA SER A 137 -10.26 -4.21 -12.01
C SER A 137 -9.13 -5.20 -12.26
N SER A 138 -9.27 -6.01 -13.32
CA SER A 138 -8.28 -7.01 -13.70
C SER A 138 -7.60 -6.63 -15.01
N LYS A 139 -6.28 -6.79 -15.07
CA LYS A 139 -5.46 -6.58 -16.26
C LYS A 139 -5.45 -7.87 -17.08
N VAL A 140 -6.08 -7.85 -18.25
CA VAL A 140 -6.12 -8.96 -19.20
C VAL A 140 -5.49 -8.50 -20.50
N ASN A 141 -4.45 -9.21 -20.97
CA ASN A 141 -3.68 -8.84 -22.17
C ASN A 141 -3.20 -7.37 -22.16
N GLY A 142 -2.71 -6.91 -20.99
CA GLY A 142 -2.20 -5.55 -20.80
C GLY A 142 -3.28 -4.48 -20.66
N LYS A 143 -4.57 -4.83 -20.68
CA LYS A 143 -5.68 -3.87 -20.56
C LYS A 143 -6.48 -4.12 -19.28
N TRP A 144 -6.72 -3.05 -18.53
CA TRP A 144 -7.59 -3.08 -17.37
C TRP A 144 -9.05 -3.26 -17.79
N SER A 145 -9.77 -4.13 -17.09
CA SER A 145 -11.21 -4.32 -17.26
C SER A 145 -12.00 -3.17 -16.64
N THR A 146 -13.27 -3.04 -17.00
CA THR A 146 -14.20 -2.20 -16.24
C THR A 146 -14.23 -2.66 -14.78
N PRO A 147 -14.21 -1.73 -13.81
CA PRO A 147 -14.30 -2.11 -12.42
C PRO A 147 -15.60 -2.83 -12.07
N GLU A 148 -15.49 -3.81 -11.17
CA GLU A 148 -16.62 -4.58 -10.65
C GLU A 148 -16.64 -4.57 -9.12
N PHE A 149 -17.86 -4.54 -8.57
CA PHE A 149 -18.11 -4.57 -7.13
C PHE A 149 -17.72 -5.95 -6.58
N ILE A 150 -17.01 -5.95 -5.46
CA ILE A 150 -16.68 -7.17 -4.73
C ILE A 150 -17.70 -7.39 -3.64
N ASN A 151 -18.55 -8.40 -3.84
CA ASN A 151 -19.48 -8.85 -2.83
C ASN A 151 -18.77 -9.72 -1.79
N ILE A 152 -18.57 -9.19 -0.59
CA ILE A 152 -18.13 -9.95 0.58
C ILE A 152 -19.38 -10.27 1.42
N PRO A 153 -19.75 -11.56 1.58
CA PRO A 153 -20.90 -11.94 2.39
C PRO A 153 -20.78 -11.36 3.80
N ASN A 154 -21.90 -10.98 4.42
CA ASN A 154 -22.03 -10.35 5.75
C ASN A 154 -21.63 -8.85 5.86
N LEU A 155 -21.15 -8.22 4.79
CA LEU A 155 -20.76 -6.80 4.79
C LEU A 155 -21.74 -5.85 4.09
N ALA A 156 -22.90 -6.35 3.61
CA ALA A 156 -23.86 -5.54 2.85
C ALA A 156 -24.33 -4.25 3.54
N ASN A 157 -24.33 -4.22 4.88
CA ASN A 157 -24.76 -3.06 5.70
C ASN A 157 -23.57 -2.41 6.44
N LYS A 158 -22.36 -2.53 5.91
CA LYS A 158 -21.13 -1.99 6.49
C LYS A 158 -20.48 -1.03 5.49
N LEU A 159 -19.73 -0.07 6.04
CA LEU A 159 -18.70 0.64 5.28
C LEU A 159 -17.48 -0.27 5.18
N VAL A 160 -16.92 -0.42 3.97
CA VAL A 160 -15.76 -1.31 3.74
C VAL A 160 -14.75 -0.59 2.85
N SER A 161 -13.50 -0.49 3.31
CA SER A 161 -12.50 0.34 2.63
C SER A 161 -11.06 -0.09 2.92
N HIS A 162 -10.13 0.43 2.13
CA HIS A 162 -8.68 0.19 2.16
C HIS A 162 -8.32 -1.30 2.10
N PRO A 163 -8.69 -2.00 1.01
CA PRO A 163 -8.26 -3.37 0.78
C PRO A 163 -6.73 -3.47 0.64
N THR A 164 -6.20 -4.60 1.10
CA THR A 164 -4.86 -5.12 0.82
C THR A 164 -4.97 -6.64 0.73
N ILE A 165 -4.20 -7.30 -0.13
CA ILE A 165 -4.39 -8.73 -0.42
C ILE A 165 -3.06 -9.47 -0.46
N SER A 166 -3.03 -10.66 0.13
CA SER A 166 -1.87 -11.53 0.17
C SER A 166 -1.77 -12.47 -1.03
N ASN A 167 -0.64 -13.19 -1.13
CA ASN A 167 -0.41 -14.25 -2.12
C ASN A 167 -1.38 -15.43 -1.96
N SER A 168 -1.87 -15.68 -0.75
CA SER A 168 -2.84 -16.74 -0.48
C SER A 168 -4.27 -16.36 -0.89
N GLY A 169 -4.48 -15.10 -1.33
CA GLY A 169 -5.79 -14.57 -1.68
C GLY A 169 -6.59 -14.06 -0.49
N THR A 170 -6.02 -14.00 0.71
CA THR A 170 -6.69 -13.35 1.85
C THR A 170 -6.63 -11.84 1.67
N MET A 171 -7.80 -11.20 1.63
CA MET A 171 -7.90 -9.75 1.65
C MET A 171 -8.12 -9.26 3.08
N TYR A 172 -7.34 -8.28 3.49
CA TYR A 172 -7.53 -7.51 4.70
C TYR A 172 -8.05 -6.13 4.32
N PHE A 173 -8.93 -5.57 5.13
CA PHE A 173 -9.56 -4.26 4.92
C PHE A 173 -10.10 -3.77 6.25
N HIS A 174 -10.44 -2.48 6.36
CA HIS A 174 -11.21 -2.03 7.51
C HIS A 174 -12.70 -1.99 7.19
N ALA A 175 -13.52 -2.25 8.20
CA ALA A 175 -14.97 -2.10 8.11
C ALA A 175 -15.55 -1.51 9.39
N SER A 176 -16.66 -0.79 9.25
CA SER A 176 -17.39 -0.12 10.34
C SER A 176 -18.90 -0.17 10.11
N ASN A 177 -19.67 0.15 11.15
CA ASN A 177 -21.09 0.48 11.00
C ASN A 177 -21.25 1.71 10.09
N LEU A 178 -22.44 1.94 9.52
CA LEU A 178 -22.67 3.06 8.59
C LEU A 178 -22.47 4.45 9.21
N ASP A 179 -22.48 4.56 10.53
CA ASP A 179 -22.17 5.76 11.31
C ASP A 179 -20.68 5.86 11.69
N TYR A 180 -19.82 5.04 11.06
CA TYR A 180 -18.39 4.90 11.30
C TYR A 180 -18.00 4.32 12.67
N SER A 181 -18.95 3.89 13.50
CA SER A 181 -18.65 3.20 14.76
C SER A 181 -18.13 1.78 14.54
N ASP A 182 -17.46 1.23 15.55
CA ASP A 182 -16.88 -0.12 15.55
C ASP A 182 -15.90 -0.41 14.41
N MET A 183 -15.15 0.61 13.96
CA MET A 183 -14.14 0.46 12.92
C MET A 183 -13.00 -0.47 13.37
N ASP A 184 -12.79 -1.54 12.62
CA ASP A 184 -11.73 -2.51 12.89
C ASP A 184 -11.26 -3.17 11.59
N ILE A 185 -10.19 -3.94 11.68
CA ILE A 185 -9.67 -4.72 10.55
C ILE A 185 -10.41 -6.05 10.47
N TYR A 186 -10.86 -6.36 9.26
CA TYR A 186 -11.46 -7.63 8.90
C TYR A 186 -10.64 -8.30 7.81
N LEU A 187 -10.82 -9.60 7.67
CA LEU A 187 -10.23 -10.39 6.61
C LEU A 187 -11.28 -11.29 5.96
N SER A 188 -11.12 -11.53 4.67
CA SER A 188 -11.93 -12.47 3.88
C SER A 188 -11.03 -13.21 2.90
N LYS A 189 -11.17 -14.53 2.87
CA LYS A 189 -10.43 -15.38 1.94
C LYS A 189 -11.10 -15.37 0.57
N ASN A 190 -10.32 -15.18 -0.47
CA ASN A 190 -10.74 -15.39 -1.84
C ASN A 190 -10.46 -16.84 -2.27
N THR A 191 -11.52 -17.55 -2.64
CA THR A 191 -11.44 -18.89 -3.23
C THR A 191 -12.04 -18.82 -4.63
N ASP A 192 -11.20 -18.99 -5.65
CA ASP A 192 -11.58 -18.99 -7.08
C ASP A 192 -12.38 -17.75 -7.53
N GLY A 193 -12.03 -16.58 -7.01
CA GLY A 193 -12.64 -15.29 -7.36
C GLY A 193 -13.83 -14.91 -6.48
N VAL A 194 -14.23 -15.77 -5.54
CA VAL A 194 -15.33 -15.57 -4.59
C VAL A 194 -14.79 -15.35 -3.18
N PHE A 195 -15.23 -14.26 -2.54
CA PHE A 195 -14.87 -13.95 -1.16
C PHE A 195 -15.78 -14.66 -0.16
N GLU A 196 -15.18 -15.26 0.86
CA GLU A 196 -15.87 -15.87 1.99
C GLU A 196 -16.43 -14.81 2.96
N PRO A 197 -17.37 -15.15 3.87
CA PRO A 197 -17.83 -14.21 4.89
C PRO A 197 -16.66 -13.62 5.69
N ALA A 198 -16.67 -12.29 5.88
CA ALA A 198 -15.58 -11.62 6.56
C ALA A 198 -15.53 -11.99 8.05
N GLN A 199 -14.30 -12.05 8.58
CA GLN A 199 -14.02 -12.26 10.00
C GLN A 199 -13.19 -11.09 10.52
N LYS A 200 -13.48 -10.61 11.73
CA LYS A 200 -12.63 -9.61 12.39
C LYS A 200 -11.24 -10.21 12.61
N ALA A 201 -10.19 -9.50 12.21
CA ALA A 201 -8.82 -9.96 12.39
C ALA A 201 -8.50 -10.05 13.89
N SER A 202 -7.98 -11.21 14.33
CA SER A 202 -7.59 -11.42 15.73
C SER A 202 -6.23 -10.78 16.02
N ILE A 203 -6.19 -9.45 16.00
CA ILE A 203 -5.01 -8.64 16.29
C ILE A 203 -5.06 -8.24 17.77
N ILE A 204 -4.05 -8.66 18.53
CA ILE A 204 -3.94 -8.39 19.97
C ILE A 204 -3.14 -7.10 20.16
N ALA A 205 -3.72 -6.14 20.87
CA ALA A 205 -3.07 -4.90 21.26
C ALA A 205 -3.27 -4.64 22.76
N ASP A 206 -2.28 -4.03 23.40
CA ASP A 206 -2.29 -3.75 24.84
C ASP A 206 -3.45 -2.82 25.24
N THR A 207 -3.84 -1.92 24.34
CA THR A 207 -4.97 -0.99 24.54
C THR A 207 -6.06 -1.27 23.52
N PRO A 208 -7.34 -1.45 23.94
CA PRO A 208 -8.45 -1.55 23.00
C PRO A 208 -8.60 -0.25 22.19
N SER A 209 -8.41 -0.34 20.88
CA SER A 209 -8.61 0.75 19.93
C SER A 209 -9.22 0.25 18.63
N GLY A 210 -9.91 1.16 17.93
CA GLY A 210 -10.29 0.93 16.54
C GLY A 210 -9.06 0.83 15.65
N LYS A 211 -9.18 0.16 14.51
CA LYS A 211 -8.05 -0.08 13.60
C LYS A 211 -8.47 0.20 12.16
N CYS A 212 -7.63 0.88 11.41
CA CYS A 212 -7.93 1.26 10.05
C CYS A 212 -6.69 1.24 9.14
N THR A 213 -6.95 1.39 7.83
CA THR A 213 -5.92 1.46 6.79
C THR A 213 -4.87 0.33 6.84
N PRO A 214 -5.27 -0.95 6.81
CA PRO A 214 -4.31 -2.05 6.89
C PRO A 214 -3.42 -2.15 5.63
N TYR A 215 -2.20 -2.60 5.83
CA TYR A 215 -1.30 -3.16 4.83
C TYR A 215 -0.84 -4.54 5.31
N VAL A 216 -1.09 -5.58 4.51
CA VAL A 216 -0.54 -6.92 4.77
C VAL A 216 0.59 -7.18 3.78
N SER A 217 1.68 -7.74 4.28
CA SER A 217 2.73 -8.27 3.40
C SER A 217 2.18 -9.37 2.48
N PRO A 218 2.70 -9.52 1.24
CA PRO A 218 2.26 -10.57 0.33
C PRO A 218 2.34 -12.00 0.93
N SER A 219 3.33 -12.28 1.77
CA SER A 219 3.49 -13.57 2.47
C SER A 219 2.63 -13.71 3.72
N GLU A 220 1.94 -12.65 4.16
CA GLU A 220 1.24 -12.55 5.43
C GLU A 220 2.13 -12.68 6.67
N ASP A 221 3.45 -12.43 6.57
CA ASP A 221 4.36 -12.54 7.72
C ASP A 221 4.24 -11.35 8.68
N TYR A 222 3.83 -10.19 8.16
CA TYR A 222 3.53 -9.00 8.95
C TYR A 222 2.33 -8.21 8.41
N LEU A 223 1.72 -7.43 9.31
CA LEU A 223 0.62 -6.50 9.05
C LEU A 223 0.94 -5.15 9.71
N ILE A 224 0.84 -4.07 8.95
CA ILE A 224 0.95 -2.69 9.42
C ILE A 224 -0.42 -2.03 9.33
N PHE A 225 -0.83 -1.27 10.34
CA PHE A 225 -2.12 -0.58 10.34
C PHE A 225 -2.09 0.67 11.21
N ALA A 226 -3.09 1.53 11.07
CA ALA A 226 -3.30 2.67 11.95
C ALA A 226 -4.23 2.28 13.12
N SER A 227 -3.79 2.53 14.35
CA SER A 227 -4.62 2.49 15.56
C SER A 227 -5.33 3.84 15.75
N ILE A 228 -6.61 3.81 16.11
CA ILE A 228 -7.44 4.99 16.30
C ILE A 228 -7.42 5.41 17.78
N GLY A 229 -6.74 6.53 18.07
CA GLY A 229 -6.67 7.15 19.40
C GLY A 229 -6.94 8.66 19.33
N GLU A 230 -6.21 9.45 20.13
CA GLU A 230 -6.19 10.92 19.98
C GLU A 230 -5.60 11.32 18.62
N ASP A 231 -4.52 10.64 18.23
CA ASP A 231 -3.94 10.65 16.89
C ASP A 231 -4.04 9.25 16.25
N LEU A 232 -3.74 9.16 14.95
CA LEU A 232 -3.52 7.88 14.28
C LEU A 232 -2.06 7.46 14.40
N ASP A 233 -1.84 6.30 15.01
CA ASP A 233 -0.52 5.70 15.20
C ASP A 233 -0.35 4.44 14.33
N LEU A 234 0.74 4.35 13.59
CA LEU A 234 1.12 3.14 12.89
C LEU A 234 1.65 2.08 13.85
N MET A 235 1.00 0.93 13.79
CA MET A 235 1.28 -0.28 14.54
C MET A 235 1.71 -1.39 13.57
N ILE A 236 2.52 -2.31 14.06
CA ILE A 236 2.93 -3.52 13.35
C ILE A 236 2.68 -4.77 14.20
N THR A 237 2.27 -5.86 13.57
CA THR A 237 2.17 -7.19 14.17
C THR A 237 2.71 -8.23 13.19
N PHE A 238 3.20 -9.34 13.73
CA PHE A 238 3.84 -10.41 12.98
C PHE A 238 3.05 -11.70 13.13
N LYS A 239 3.17 -12.58 12.15
CA LYS A 239 2.54 -13.89 12.21
C LYS A 239 3.46 -14.85 12.96
N ASP A 240 2.92 -15.52 13.97
CA ASP A 240 3.63 -16.60 14.66
C ASP A 240 3.71 -17.85 13.77
N GLY A 241 4.56 -18.81 14.15
CA GLY A 241 4.70 -20.08 13.43
C GLY A 241 3.43 -20.96 13.43
N SER A 242 2.36 -20.57 14.11
CA SER A 242 1.04 -21.22 14.10
C SER A 242 0.01 -20.51 13.22
N GLY A 243 0.38 -19.39 12.58
CA GLY A 243 -0.49 -18.60 11.72
C GLY A 243 -1.31 -17.52 12.43
N LYS A 244 -1.04 -17.22 13.70
CA LYS A 244 -1.74 -16.18 14.48
C LYS A 244 -0.93 -14.90 14.54
N TRP A 245 -1.61 -13.75 14.62
CA TRP A 245 -0.93 -12.48 14.87
C TRP A 245 -0.41 -12.40 16.31
N THR A 246 0.84 -11.94 16.46
CA THR A 246 1.49 -11.68 17.75
C THR A 246 1.01 -10.35 18.35
N ASN A 247 1.48 -10.02 19.56
CA ASN A 247 1.17 -8.72 20.15
C ASN A 247 1.67 -7.57 19.27
N THR A 248 0.85 -6.54 19.12
CA THR A 248 1.21 -5.39 18.29
C THR A 248 2.28 -4.53 18.94
N LYS A 249 3.21 -4.03 18.12
CA LYS A 249 4.22 -3.05 18.49
C LYS A 249 3.90 -1.72 17.79
N LYS A 250 4.07 -0.59 18.47
CA LYS A 250 4.04 0.74 17.84
C LYS A 250 5.32 0.96 17.04
N LEU A 251 5.22 1.43 15.79
CA LEU A 251 6.40 1.81 15.00
C LEU A 251 7.13 2.98 15.68
N ASN A 252 8.44 3.13 15.42
CA ASN A 252 9.26 4.14 16.10
C ASN A 252 8.70 5.58 16.03
N GLU A 253 9.20 6.41 16.94
CA GLU A 253 8.78 7.81 17.10
C GLU A 253 9.10 8.71 15.90
N ASN A 254 10.07 8.34 15.05
CA ASN A 254 10.33 9.08 13.82
C ASN A 254 9.20 8.91 12.80
N ILE A 255 8.51 7.76 12.83
CA ILE A 255 7.33 7.46 12.01
C ILE A 255 6.08 8.07 12.65
N ASN A 256 5.85 7.81 13.93
CA ASN A 256 4.66 8.24 14.67
C ASN A 256 4.83 9.64 15.29
N THR A 257 4.85 10.66 14.43
CA THR A 257 4.92 12.08 14.84
C THR A 257 3.54 12.71 15.01
N LYS A 258 2.81 12.90 13.91
CA LYS A 258 1.41 13.38 13.86
C LYS A 258 0.70 12.78 12.64
N GLY A 259 0.32 11.51 12.77
CA GLY A 259 0.02 10.62 11.65
C GLY A 259 -1.42 10.66 11.12
N GLN A 260 -1.60 10.21 9.88
CA GLN A 260 -2.91 9.95 9.23
C GLN A 260 -3.07 8.50 8.74
N GLY A 261 -2.04 7.66 8.83
CA GLY A 261 -2.10 6.24 8.47
C GLY A 261 -1.74 5.96 7.01
N ASN A 262 -2.54 5.13 6.33
CA ASN A 262 -2.37 4.74 4.92
C ASN A 262 -1.05 4.02 4.56
N PRO A 263 -0.53 3.10 5.39
CA PRO A 263 0.72 2.40 5.14
C PRO A 263 0.72 1.66 3.80
N TYR A 264 1.88 1.62 3.17
CA TYR A 264 2.22 0.81 2.01
C TYR A 264 3.70 0.44 2.08
N VAL A 265 4.03 -0.84 1.98
CA VAL A 265 5.43 -1.27 1.88
C VAL A 265 5.73 -1.70 0.45
N THR A 266 6.93 -1.36 -0.04
CA THR A 266 7.38 -1.77 -1.36
C THR A 266 7.51 -3.29 -1.49
N PRO A 267 7.42 -3.86 -2.72
CA PRO A 267 7.45 -5.31 -2.91
C PRO A 267 8.74 -6.00 -2.46
N ASP A 268 9.81 -5.24 -2.24
CA ASP A 268 11.10 -5.71 -1.73
C ASP A 268 11.25 -5.54 -0.22
N ASP A 269 10.17 -5.19 0.49
CA ASP A 269 10.10 -4.98 1.94
C ASP A 269 11.05 -3.91 2.50
N LYS A 270 11.58 -3.02 1.65
CA LYS A 270 12.57 -2.02 2.08
C LYS A 270 11.99 -0.69 2.53
N PHE A 271 10.94 -0.20 1.88
CA PHE A 271 10.43 1.14 2.12
C PHE A 271 8.96 1.13 2.53
N LEU A 272 8.66 1.78 3.65
CA LEU A 272 7.32 2.12 4.07
C LEU A 272 6.97 3.53 3.58
N PHE A 273 5.82 3.66 2.93
CA PHE A 273 5.15 4.92 2.60
C PHE A 273 3.92 5.08 3.48
N PHE A 274 3.67 6.29 3.97
CA PHE A 274 2.57 6.58 4.87
C PHE A 274 2.23 8.07 4.87
N THR A 275 1.05 8.41 5.34
CA THR A 275 0.54 9.79 5.33
C THR A 275 0.60 10.39 6.73
N VAL A 276 1.06 11.64 6.81
CA VAL A 276 1.17 12.42 8.04
C VAL A 276 0.60 13.82 7.85
N ILE A 277 0.26 14.48 8.95
CA ILE A 277 0.01 15.92 8.97
C ILE A 277 1.33 16.64 9.21
N ASP A 278 1.64 17.69 8.43
CA ASP A 278 2.74 18.61 8.70
C ASP A 278 2.32 19.62 9.77
N ASP A 279 3.03 19.65 10.89
CA ASP A 279 2.74 20.55 12.01
C ASP A 279 2.82 22.04 11.70
N ARG A 280 3.51 22.41 10.61
CA ARG A 280 3.77 23.83 10.31
C ARG A 280 2.58 24.50 9.64
N ASP A 281 1.79 23.76 8.87
CA ASP A 281 0.72 24.29 8.03
C ASP A 281 -0.52 23.39 7.94
N ASP A 282 -0.57 22.33 8.74
CA ASP A 282 -1.62 21.29 8.77
C ASP A 282 -1.89 20.65 7.40
N SER A 283 -0.92 20.71 6.47
CA SER A 283 -0.99 20.01 5.19
C SER A 283 -0.75 18.51 5.36
N TRP A 284 -1.37 17.70 4.50
CA TRP A 284 -1.12 16.27 4.50
C TRP A 284 0.01 15.96 3.54
N LYS A 285 0.88 15.03 3.93
CA LYS A 285 2.07 14.64 3.18
C LYS A 285 2.23 13.15 3.18
N ILE A 286 2.67 12.61 2.05
CA ILE A 286 3.21 11.26 2.00
C ILE A 286 4.68 11.34 2.40
N LYS A 287 5.06 10.59 3.43
CA LYS A 287 6.44 10.35 3.80
C LYS A 287 6.82 8.91 3.50
N TRP A 288 8.12 8.68 3.40
CA TRP A 288 8.68 7.35 3.25
C TRP A 288 9.96 7.18 4.06
N VAL A 289 10.25 5.93 4.44
CA VAL A 289 11.37 5.56 5.32
C VAL A 289 11.82 4.13 5.03
N ASN A 290 13.10 3.81 5.29
CA ASN A 290 13.54 2.42 5.31
C ASN A 290 12.90 1.70 6.50
N ILE A 291 12.20 0.59 6.24
CA ILE A 291 11.44 -0.15 7.25
C ILE A 291 12.15 -1.44 7.73
N GLU A 292 13.28 -1.82 7.13
CA GLU A 292 13.94 -3.11 7.37
C GLU A 292 14.23 -3.32 8.86
N SER A 293 14.68 -2.29 9.57
CA SER A 293 14.94 -2.37 11.02
C SER A 293 13.68 -2.63 11.86
N GLU A 294 12.49 -2.22 11.42
CA GLU A 294 11.23 -2.54 12.11
C GLU A 294 10.77 -3.97 11.82
N LEU A 295 11.17 -4.55 10.68
CA LEU A 295 10.84 -5.92 10.28
C LEU A 295 11.79 -6.95 10.92
N GLU A 296 13.07 -6.61 11.12
CA GLU A 296 14.08 -7.50 11.70
C GLU A 296 13.97 -7.68 13.23
N ASN A 297 13.35 -6.73 13.94
CA ASN A 297 13.30 -6.70 15.41
C ASN A 297 12.27 -7.66 16.04
N ASN A 298 12.16 -8.89 15.52
CA ASN A 298 11.24 -9.95 15.99
C ASN A 298 11.95 -11.23 16.44
#